data_AF-X2JPM1-F1
#
_entry.id   AF-X2JPM1-F1
#
_cell.length_a   1.000
_cell.length_b   1.000
_cell.length_c   1.000
_cell.angle_alpha   90.00
_cell.angle_beta   90.00
_cell.angle_gamma   90.00
#
_symmetry.space_group_name_H-M   'P 1'
#
loop_
_entity.id
_entity.type
_entity.pdbx_description
1 polymer ?
#
loop_
_entity_poly.entity_id
_entity_poly.type
_entity_poly.pdbx_seq_one_letter_code
_entity_poly.pdbx_strand_id
1 'polypeptide(L)'
;QDVHVMIFMGFGFLATFLVRYGFSGSGFNVLLAAMAIQWAVMMNGFLLPQRHYRREIYISMKSVIEAELCAASALVAMGAVHGKTNPVQLLLMVLVEVTGFVINQWILRTLLSADPLYSIMLLHIFGALFGMMVSWVLHREGINPKHEKEKTDRNTGLFAMLGTLFLWMFWP
;
A
#
# COMPACT_ATOMS: atom_id res chain seq x y z
N GLN A 1 -14.15 7.57 -5.51
CA GLN A 1 -14.07 8.30 -4.23
C GLN A 1 -13.94 7.32 -3.06
N ASP A 2 -14.64 6.18 -3.11
CA ASP A 2 -14.59 5.15 -2.06
C ASP A 2 -13.18 4.58 -1.84
N VAL A 3 -12.47 4.23 -2.92
CA VAL A 3 -11.06 3.77 -2.85
C VAL A 3 -10.16 4.79 -2.17
N HIS A 4 -10.29 6.08 -2.50
CA HIS A 4 -9.54 7.14 -1.84
C HIS A 4 -9.77 7.16 -0.31
N VAL A 5 -11.03 7.00 0.12
CA VAL A 5 -11.36 6.93 1.55
C VAL A 5 -10.78 5.66 2.19
N MET A 6 -10.82 4.52 1.51
CA MET A 6 -10.18 3.29 1.99
C MET A 6 -8.67 3.48 2.21
N ILE A 7 -7.97 4.14 1.28
CA ILE A 7 -6.52 4.38 1.35
C ILE A 7 -6.16 5.31 2.51
N PHE A 8 -6.79 6.47 2.60
CA PHE A 8 -6.39 7.50 3.57
C PHE A 8 -7.02 7.30 4.94
N MET A 9 -8.31 6.98 5.00
CA MET A 9 -9.05 6.82 6.26
C MET A 9 -9.04 5.36 6.70
N GLY A 10 -9.32 4.41 5.79
CA GLY A 10 -9.36 2.99 6.11
C GLY A 10 -8.04 2.46 6.66
N PHE A 11 -7.01 2.37 5.79
CA PHE A 11 -5.67 1.96 6.20
C PHE A 11 -5.04 2.93 7.22
N GLY A 12 -5.27 4.24 7.07
CA GLY A 12 -4.70 5.25 7.95
C GLY A 12 -5.14 5.13 9.40
N PHE A 13 -6.42 4.88 9.66
CA PHE A 13 -6.90 4.62 11.02
C PHE A 13 -6.64 3.20 11.47
N LEU A 14 -6.73 2.20 10.58
CA LEU A 14 -6.40 0.82 10.91
C LEU A 14 -4.96 0.69 11.46
N ALA A 15 -4.03 1.45 10.88
CA ALA A 15 -2.62 1.55 11.29
C ALA A 15 -2.41 2.18 12.68
N THR A 16 -3.45 2.54 13.42
CA THR A 16 -3.32 3.17 14.75
C THR A 16 -3.41 2.20 15.93
N PHE A 17 -3.58 0.90 15.67
CA PHE A 17 -3.84 -0.11 16.71
C PHE A 17 -2.69 -0.31 17.71
N LEU A 18 -1.47 0.11 17.37
CA LEU A 18 -0.30 0.02 18.24
C LEU A 18 -0.22 1.16 19.25
N VAL A 19 -0.11 0.81 20.52
CA VAL A 19 0.09 1.77 21.63
C VAL A 19 1.37 2.57 21.41
N ARG A 20 1.27 3.90 21.53
CA ARG A 20 2.34 4.88 21.30
C ARG A 20 2.89 4.92 19.87
N TYR A 21 2.22 4.29 18.90
CA TYR A 21 2.58 4.39 17.47
C TYR A 21 1.47 4.98 16.60
N GLY A 22 0.31 5.34 17.16
CA GLY A 22 -0.84 5.85 16.39
C GLY A 22 -0.53 7.04 15.46
N PHE A 23 0.21 8.06 15.93
CA PHE A 23 0.60 9.19 15.08
C PHE A 23 1.53 8.77 13.95
N SER A 24 2.53 7.93 14.24
CA SER A 24 3.43 7.40 13.22
C SER A 24 2.69 6.50 12.23
N GLY A 25 1.80 5.63 12.70
CA GLY A 25 1.04 4.73 11.85
C GLY A 25 0.15 5.49 10.86
N SER A 26 -0.66 6.43 11.34
CA SER A 26 -1.52 7.25 10.48
C SER A 26 -0.71 8.22 9.60
N GLY A 27 0.28 8.91 10.18
CA GLY A 27 1.11 9.88 9.44
C GLY A 27 1.96 9.23 8.35
N PHE A 28 2.57 8.08 8.64
CA PHE A 28 3.32 7.32 7.64
C PHE A 28 2.37 6.75 6.58
N ASN A 29 1.16 6.31 6.93
CA ASN A 29 0.17 5.87 5.94
C ASN A 29 -0.14 6.99 4.93
N VAL A 30 -0.42 8.21 5.39
CA VAL A 30 -0.68 9.35 4.50
C VAL A 30 0.52 9.66 3.60
N LEU A 31 1.73 9.67 4.17
CA LEU A 31 2.97 9.90 3.43
C LEU A 31 3.18 8.85 2.33
N LEU A 32 3.03 7.57 2.68
CA LEU A 32 3.22 6.47 1.74
C LEU A 32 2.13 6.41 0.68
N ALA A 33 0.87 6.65 1.04
CA ALA A 33 -0.23 6.73 0.09
C ALA A 33 0.03 7.83 -0.96
N ALA A 34 0.40 9.04 -0.51
CA ALA A 34 0.70 10.15 -1.42
C ALA A 34 1.87 9.82 -2.37
N MET A 35 2.96 9.24 -1.84
CA MET A 35 4.12 8.86 -2.64
C MET A 35 3.78 7.73 -3.62
N ALA A 36 3.09 6.68 -3.15
CA ALA A 36 2.72 5.52 -3.95
C ALA A 36 1.81 5.91 -5.12
N ILE A 37 0.80 6.76 -4.89
CA ILE A 37 -0.10 7.22 -5.94
C ILE A 37 0.68 8.01 -7.01
N GLN A 38 1.51 8.97 -6.60
CA GLN A 38 2.30 9.78 -7.53
C GLN A 38 3.26 8.91 -8.35
N TRP A 39 3.94 7.97 -7.68
CA TRP A 39 4.88 7.06 -8.34
C TRP A 39 4.16 6.08 -9.27
N ALA A 40 3.01 5.53 -8.86
CA ALA A 40 2.22 4.62 -9.67
C ALA A 40 1.66 5.29 -10.93
N VAL A 41 1.20 6.55 -10.87
CA VAL A 41 0.78 7.30 -12.06
C VAL A 41 1.93 7.41 -13.07
N MET A 42 3.15 7.72 -12.60
CA MET A 42 4.32 7.80 -13.47
C MET A 42 4.68 6.42 -14.06
N MET A 43 4.78 5.39 -13.21
CA MET A 43 5.14 4.03 -13.64
C MET A 43 4.12 3.44 -14.61
N ASN A 44 2.83 3.62 -14.35
CA ASN A 44 1.76 3.20 -15.25
C ASN A 44 1.84 3.94 -16.59
N GLY A 45 2.10 5.24 -16.58
CA GLY A 45 2.29 6.05 -17.79
C GLY A 45 3.47 5.59 -18.65
N PHE A 46 4.56 5.12 -18.04
CA PHE A 46 5.74 4.66 -18.78
C PHE A 46 5.65 3.22 -19.28
N LEU A 47 5.09 2.30 -18.48
CA LEU A 47 5.17 0.86 -18.75
C LEU A 47 3.88 0.28 -19.35
N LEU A 48 2.71 0.78 -18.95
CA LEU A 48 1.45 0.25 -19.47
C LEU A 48 1.12 0.98 -20.78
N PRO A 49 0.90 0.27 -21.90
CA PRO A 49 0.66 0.89 -23.20
C PRO A 49 -0.57 1.81 -23.13
N GLN A 50 -0.32 3.11 -23.11
CA GLN A 50 -1.38 4.08 -23.36
C GLN A 50 -1.76 3.95 -24.83
N ARG A 51 -3.07 3.85 -25.09
CA ARG A 51 -3.65 3.67 -26.43
C ARG A 51 -3.41 4.87 -27.37
N HIS A 52 -2.54 5.81 -27.00
CA HIS A 52 -2.29 7.06 -27.68
C HIS A 52 -0.82 7.15 -28.09
N TYR A 53 -0.59 7.42 -29.38
CA TYR A 53 0.71 7.59 -30.02
C TYR A 53 1.55 8.79 -29.50
N ARG A 54 1.12 9.46 -28.43
CA ARG A 54 1.83 10.61 -27.83
C ARG A 54 2.65 10.16 -26.62
N ARG A 55 3.86 10.73 -26.49
CA ARG A 55 4.77 10.57 -25.33
C ARG A 55 4.28 11.27 -24.04
N GLU A 56 2.97 11.49 -23.91
CA GLU A 56 2.37 12.25 -22.81
C GLU A 56 1.70 11.29 -21.82
N ILE A 57 1.90 11.50 -20.52
CA ILE A 57 1.21 10.74 -19.48
C ILE A 57 -0.19 11.34 -19.34
N TYR A 58 -1.21 10.66 -19.88
CA TYR A 58 -2.59 11.10 -19.74
C TYR A 58 -3.15 10.69 -18.37
N ILE A 59 -3.44 11.70 -17.54
CA ILE A 59 -4.04 11.51 -16.22
C ILE A 59 -5.56 11.65 -16.37
N SER A 60 -6.25 10.55 -16.12
CA SER A 60 -7.72 10.49 -16.04
C SER A 60 -8.15 9.93 -14.70
N MET A 61 -9.44 10.07 -14.36
CA MET A 61 -9.99 9.45 -13.14
C MET A 61 -9.73 7.94 -13.09
N LYS A 62 -9.78 7.25 -14.23
CA LYS A 62 -9.44 5.82 -14.30
C LYS A 62 -7.98 5.56 -13.93
N SER A 63 -7.05 6.36 -14.46
CA SER A 63 -5.61 6.24 -14.14
C SER A 63 -5.33 6.51 -12.66
N VAL A 64 -6.05 7.45 -12.04
CA VAL A 64 -5.91 7.73 -10.61
C VAL A 64 -6.42 6.56 -9.78
N ILE A 65 -7.57 5.98 -10.11
CA ILE A 65 -8.10 4.78 -9.42
C ILE A 65 -7.12 3.60 -9.52
N GLU A 66 -6.53 3.37 -10.71
CA GLU A 66 -5.51 2.33 -10.89
C GLU A 66 -4.25 2.57 -10.04
N ALA A 67 -3.83 3.83 -9.91
CA ALA A 67 -2.72 4.22 -9.03
C ALA A 67 -3.07 4.05 -7.54
N GLU A 68 -4.30 4.34 -7.14
CA GLU A 68 -4.78 4.11 -5.77
C GLU A 68 -4.82 2.61 -5.42
N LEU A 69 -5.21 1.75 -6.35
CA LEU A 69 -5.15 0.29 -6.16
C LEU A 69 -3.71 -0.22 -6.01
N CYS A 70 -2.76 0.38 -6.74
CA CYS A 70 -1.33 0.11 -6.53
C CYS A 70 -0.88 0.57 -5.14
N ALA A 71 -1.31 1.75 -4.70
CA ALA A 71 -1.01 2.26 -3.37
C ALA A 71 -1.59 1.36 -2.27
N ALA A 72 -2.76 0.74 -2.49
CA ALA A 72 -3.33 -0.24 -1.56
C ALA A 72 -2.36 -1.41 -1.31
N SER A 73 -1.73 -1.95 -2.36
CA SER A 73 -0.71 -3.02 -2.25
C SER A 73 0.46 -2.59 -1.36
N ALA A 74 0.97 -1.38 -1.57
CA ALA A 74 2.05 -0.80 -0.79
C ALA A 74 1.69 -0.61 0.70
N LEU A 75 0.45 -0.23 1.00
CA LEU A 75 -0.07 -0.10 2.36
C LEU A 75 -0.29 -1.47 3.04
N VAL A 76 -0.71 -2.48 2.29
CA VAL A 76 -0.73 -3.87 2.77
C VAL A 76 0.69 -4.32 3.14
N ALA A 77 1.69 -4.04 2.29
CA ALA A 77 3.08 -4.34 2.56
C ALA A 77 3.62 -3.60 3.81
N MET A 78 3.25 -2.32 3.99
CA MET A 78 3.57 -1.54 5.19
C MET A 78 3.08 -2.23 6.48
N GLY A 79 1.93 -2.89 6.44
CA GLY A 79 1.39 -3.64 7.57
C GLY A 79 2.36 -4.69 8.12
N ALA A 80 3.13 -5.36 7.26
CA ALA A 80 4.08 -6.42 7.67
C ALA A 80 5.34 -5.90 8.38
N VAL A 81 5.67 -4.62 8.19
CA VAL A 81 6.85 -3.95 8.79
C VAL A 81 6.45 -2.86 9.79
N HIS A 82 5.16 -2.78 10.10
CA HIS A 82 4.57 -1.75 10.92
C HIS A 82 5.22 -1.68 12.31
N GLY A 83 5.57 -0.48 12.77
CA GLY A 83 6.24 -0.26 14.05
C GLY A 83 7.74 -0.57 14.07
N LYS A 84 8.31 -1.16 13.01
CA LYS A 84 9.71 -1.61 12.95
C LYS A 84 10.59 -0.83 11.98
N THR A 85 10.00 0.02 11.15
CA THR A 85 10.68 0.82 10.13
C THR A 85 10.50 2.32 10.33
N ASN A 86 11.47 3.09 9.83
CA ASN A 86 11.43 4.55 9.81
C ASN A 86 10.80 5.06 8.48
N PRO A 87 10.40 6.34 8.38
CA PRO A 87 9.70 6.85 7.19
C PRO A 87 10.55 6.81 5.91
N VAL A 88 11.88 6.94 6.01
CA VAL A 88 12.78 6.86 4.85
C VAL A 88 12.83 5.43 4.30
N GLN A 89 12.95 4.43 5.18
CA GLN A 89 12.89 3.02 4.80
C GLN A 89 11.56 2.67 4.14
N LEU A 90 10.45 3.19 4.68
CA LEU A 90 9.12 2.99 4.12
C LEU A 90 8.98 3.64 2.74
N LEU A 91 9.49 4.86 2.55
CA LEU A 91 9.49 5.52 1.23
C LEU A 91 10.26 4.71 0.19
N LEU A 92 11.45 4.21 0.53
CA LEU A 92 12.23 3.33 -0.36
C LEU A 92 11.49 2.04 -0.66
N MET A 93 10.88 1.43 0.36
CA MET A 93 10.07 0.21 0.21
C MET A 93 8.93 0.43 -0.79
N VAL A 94 8.19 1.54 -0.67
CA VAL A 94 7.07 1.88 -1.57
C VAL A 94 7.53 2.09 -3.00
N LEU A 95 8.65 2.78 -3.22
CA LEU A 95 9.19 2.98 -4.57
C LEU A 95 9.51 1.64 -5.26
N VAL A 96 10.15 0.73 -4.53
CA VAL A 96 10.50 -0.60 -5.03
C VAL A 96 9.25 -1.46 -5.25
N GLU A 97 8.34 -1.48 -4.29
CA GLU A 97 7.10 -2.28 -4.33
C GLU A 97 6.23 -1.86 -5.51
N VAL A 98 5.94 -0.57 -5.66
CA VAL A 98 5.09 -0.03 -6.73
C VAL A 98 5.71 -0.29 -8.10
N THR A 99 7.02 -0.09 -8.26
CA THR A 99 7.71 -0.43 -9.51
C THR A 99 7.58 -1.92 -9.83
N GLY A 100 7.80 -2.79 -8.83
CA GLY A 100 7.65 -4.24 -8.99
C GLY A 100 6.22 -4.65 -9.34
N PHE A 101 5.22 -4.02 -8.70
CA PHE A 101 3.80 -4.28 -8.95
C PHE A 101 3.40 -3.90 -10.37
N VAL A 102 3.80 -2.72 -10.84
CA VAL A 102 3.50 -2.27 -12.21
C VAL A 102 4.20 -3.16 -13.25
N ILE A 103 5.46 -3.55 -13.02
CA ILE A 103 6.16 -4.51 -13.89
C ILE A 103 5.44 -5.85 -13.91
N ASN A 104 4.99 -6.35 -12.76
CA ASN A 104 4.25 -7.60 -12.67
C ASN A 104 2.92 -7.52 -13.46
N GLN A 105 2.20 -6.41 -13.37
CA GLN A 105 1.01 -6.19 -14.20
C GLN A 105 1.33 -6.14 -15.69
N TRP A 106 2.41 -5.48 -16.07
CA TRP A 106 2.85 -5.42 -17.46
C TRP A 106 3.18 -6.83 -17.99
N ILE A 107 3.93 -7.64 -17.24
CA ILE A 107 4.22 -9.05 -17.56
C ILE A 107 2.93 -9.86 -17.76
N LEU A 108 2.00 -9.77 -16.82
CA LEU A 108 0.72 -10.50 -16.87
C LEU A 108 -0.09 -10.15 -18.13
N ARG A 109 -0.12 -8.85 -18.49
CA ARG A 109 -0.82 -8.37 -19.69
C ARG A 109 -0.13 -8.79 -20.98
N THR A 110 1.17 -8.55 -21.07
CA THR A 110 1.91 -8.67 -22.32
C THR A 110 2.32 -10.10 -22.64
N LEU A 111 2.73 -10.87 -21.63
CA LEU A 111 3.23 -12.24 -21.84
C LEU A 111 2.15 -13.30 -21.62
N LEU A 112 1.31 -13.11 -20.60
CA LEU A 112 0.31 -14.12 -20.20
C LEU A 112 -1.08 -13.83 -20.76
N SER A 113 -1.28 -12.69 -21.44
CA SER A 113 -2.58 -12.24 -21.98
C SER A 113 -3.71 -12.27 -20.95
N ALA A 114 -3.37 -12.22 -19.66
CA ALA A 114 -4.32 -12.12 -18.58
C ALA A 114 -4.70 -10.65 -18.43
N ASP A 115 -5.97 -10.37 -18.10
CA ASP A 115 -6.37 -9.01 -17.73
C ASP A 115 -6.38 -8.85 -16.20
N PRO A 116 -5.27 -8.37 -15.60
CA PRO A 116 -5.22 -8.12 -14.17
C PRO A 116 -5.93 -6.83 -13.76
N LEU A 117 -6.55 -6.05 -14.69
CA LEU A 117 -7.10 -4.70 -14.41
C LEU A 117 -7.96 -4.63 -13.14
N TYR A 118 -8.59 -5.74 -12.75
CA TYR A 118 -9.53 -5.76 -11.64
C TYR A 118 -9.34 -6.93 -10.68
N SER A 119 -8.22 -7.66 -10.73
CA SER A 119 -7.98 -8.67 -9.70
C SER A 119 -7.50 -7.97 -8.43
N ILE A 120 -8.46 -7.50 -7.63
CA ILE A 120 -8.23 -7.02 -6.25
C ILE A 120 -7.49 -8.11 -5.45
N MET A 121 -7.64 -9.38 -5.79
CA MET A 121 -6.85 -10.44 -5.19
C MET A 121 -5.33 -10.27 -5.45
N LEU A 122 -4.92 -9.82 -6.64
CA LEU A 122 -3.52 -9.65 -7.01
C LEU A 122 -2.80 -8.64 -6.11
N LEU A 123 -3.44 -7.50 -5.81
CA LEU A 123 -2.83 -6.48 -4.94
C LEU A 123 -2.65 -6.99 -3.50
N HIS A 124 -3.60 -7.78 -2.99
CA HIS A 124 -3.49 -8.35 -1.65
C HIS A 124 -2.38 -9.38 -1.56
N ILE A 125 -2.33 -10.31 -2.52
CA ILE A 125 -1.30 -11.35 -2.56
C ILE A 125 0.07 -10.73 -2.75
N PHE A 126 0.22 -9.81 -3.71
CA PHE A 126 1.49 -9.16 -3.99
C PHE A 126 1.98 -8.35 -2.79
N GLY A 127 1.15 -7.44 -2.27
CA GLY A 127 1.51 -6.59 -1.14
C GLY A 127 1.83 -7.40 0.12
N ALA A 128 1.05 -8.45 0.42
CA ALA A 128 1.30 -9.31 1.58
C ALA A 128 2.61 -10.09 1.45
N LEU A 129 2.86 -10.73 0.30
CA LEU A 129 4.10 -11.48 0.07
C LEU A 129 5.32 -10.55 0.06
N PHE A 130 5.22 -9.41 -0.62
CA PHE A 130 6.28 -8.40 -0.64
C PHE A 130 6.59 -7.91 0.78
N GLY A 131 5.57 -7.51 1.54
CA GLY A 131 5.73 -7.08 2.93
C GLY A 131 6.36 -8.14 3.83
N MET A 132 5.93 -9.41 3.71
CA MET A 132 6.54 -10.52 4.46
C MET A 132 8.02 -10.72 4.08
N MET A 133 8.36 -10.64 2.80
CA MET A 133 9.75 -10.73 2.34
C MET A 133 10.60 -9.59 2.89
N VAL A 134 10.08 -8.35 2.88
CA VAL A 134 10.78 -7.20 3.48
C VAL A 134 10.94 -7.39 4.99
N SER A 135 9.90 -7.86 5.69
CA SER A 135 9.95 -8.16 7.12
C SER A 135 11.02 -9.21 7.46
N TRP A 136 11.14 -10.24 6.61
CA TRP A 136 12.18 -11.26 6.72
C TRP A 136 13.58 -10.72 6.46
N VAL A 137 13.78 -9.91 5.40
CA VAL A 137 15.08 -9.28 5.08
C VAL A 137 15.52 -8.30 6.17
N LEU A 138 14.58 -7.58 6.79
CA LEU A 138 14.85 -6.65 7.88
C LEU A 138 15.03 -7.33 9.24
N HIS A 139 14.86 -8.65 9.32
CA HIS A 139 15.09 -9.40 10.54
C HIS A 139 16.53 -9.24 11.02
N ARG A 140 16.72 -9.10 12.34
CA ARG A 140 18.03 -9.01 12.98
C ARG A 140 18.03 -9.90 14.21
N GLU A 141 19.16 -10.58 14.42
CA GLU A 141 19.37 -11.36 15.64
C GLU A 141 19.25 -10.46 16.88
N GLY A 142 18.51 -10.92 17.89
CA GLY A 142 18.28 -10.16 19.13
C GLY A 142 17.02 -9.28 19.15
N ILE A 143 16.22 -9.24 18.06
CA ILE A 143 14.88 -8.65 18.12
C ILE A 143 13.99 -9.56 18.98
N ASN A 144 13.56 -9.06 20.14
CA ASN A 144 12.60 -9.77 20.98
C ASN A 144 11.29 -9.97 20.19
N PRO A 145 10.77 -11.20 20.07
CA PRO A 145 9.57 -11.48 19.29
C PRO A 145 8.29 -10.85 19.88
N LYS A 146 8.37 -10.33 21.12
CA LYS A 146 7.30 -9.54 21.75
C LYS A 146 7.88 -8.27 22.33
N HIS A 147 7.58 -7.13 21.73
CA HIS A 147 7.92 -5.83 22.31
C HIS A 147 6.79 -5.34 23.22
N GLU A 148 7.10 -4.70 24.35
CA GLU A 148 6.11 -4.20 25.32
C GLU A 148 5.10 -3.18 24.75
N LYS A 149 5.38 -2.65 23.55
CA LYS A 149 4.57 -1.65 22.83
C LYS A 149 3.76 -2.27 21.69
N GLU A 150 3.97 -3.55 21.37
CA GLU A 150 3.14 -4.34 20.46
C GLU A 150 1.87 -4.79 21.17
N LYS A 151 1.11 -3.81 21.66
CA LYS A 151 -0.18 -3.97 22.36
C LYS A 151 -1.15 -2.90 21.90
N THR A 152 -2.43 -3.16 22.15
CA THR A 152 -3.54 -2.24 21.86
C THR A 152 -4.19 -1.82 23.18
N ASP A 153 -4.60 -0.57 23.27
CA ASP A 153 -5.41 -0.03 24.37
C ASP A 153 -6.82 0.34 23.86
N ARG A 154 -7.69 0.81 24.77
CA ARG A 154 -9.07 1.15 24.39
C ARG A 154 -9.14 2.24 23.32
N ASN A 155 -8.30 3.26 23.41
CA ASN A 155 -8.38 4.41 22.52
C ASN A 155 -7.81 4.05 21.13
N THR A 156 -6.63 3.46 21.09
CA THR A 156 -5.99 2.95 19.86
C THR A 156 -6.84 1.88 19.18
N GLY A 157 -7.48 1.00 19.95
CA GLY A 157 -8.44 0.02 19.44
C GLY A 157 -9.68 0.66 18.81
N LEU A 158 -10.26 1.69 19.43
CA LEU A 158 -11.41 2.42 18.87
C LEU A 158 -11.06 3.13 17.56
N PHE A 159 -9.90 3.77 17.46
CA PHE A 159 -9.43 4.37 16.21
C PHE A 159 -9.17 3.31 15.14
N ALA A 160 -8.53 2.19 15.47
CA ALA A 160 -8.33 1.09 14.54
C ALA A 160 -9.67 0.53 14.01
N MET A 161 -10.67 0.38 14.89
CA MET A 161 -12.02 -0.06 14.50
C MET A 161 -12.71 0.90 13.53
N LEU A 162 -12.49 2.21 13.68
CA LEU A 162 -13.00 3.21 12.74
C LEU A 162 -12.38 3.02 11.34
N GLY A 163 -11.08 2.71 11.26
CA GLY A 163 -10.42 2.30 10.02
C GLY A 163 -11.01 1.03 9.41
N THR A 164 -11.25 0.00 10.25
CA THR A 164 -11.91 -1.25 9.84
C THR A 164 -13.28 -1.00 9.22
N LEU A 165 -14.10 -0.13 9.83
CA LEU A 165 -15.42 0.20 9.30
C LEU A 165 -15.35 0.91 7.95
N PHE A 166 -14.42 1.85 7.77
CA PHE A 166 -14.22 2.50 6.47
C PHE A 166 -13.82 1.51 5.39
N LEU A 167 -12.89 0.59 5.68
CA LEU A 167 -12.51 -0.45 4.74
C LEU A 167 -13.70 -1.35 4.41
N TRP A 168 -14.48 -1.77 5.41
CA TRP A 168 -15.59 -2.69 5.22
C TRP A 168 -16.75 -2.09 4.44
N MET A 169 -17.15 -0.85 4.76
CA MET A 169 -18.27 -0.16 4.10
C MET A 169 -17.97 0.18 2.64
N PHE A 170 -16.73 0.52 2.33
CA PHE A 170 -16.30 0.94 0.98
C PHE A 170 -15.67 -0.20 0.16
N TRP A 171 -15.66 -1.42 0.69
CA TRP A 171 -15.16 -2.60 -0.01
C TRP A 171 -15.98 -3.03 -1.24
N PRO A 172 -17.33 -3.05 -1.18
CA PRO A 172 -18.17 -3.42 -2.33
C PRO A 172 -18.10 -2.40 -3.45
#